data_AF-A0A2N6VJ50-F1
#
_entry.id   AF-A0A2N6VJ50-F1
#
_cell.length_a   1.000
_cell.length_b   1.000
_cell.length_c   1.000
_cell.angle_alpha   90.00
_cell.angle_beta   90.00
_cell.angle_gamma   90.00
#
_symmetry.space_group_name_H-M   'P 1'
#
loop_
_entity.id
_entity.type
_entity.pdbx_description
1 polymer ?
#
loop_
_entity_poly.entity_id
_entity_poly.type
_entity_poly.pdbx_seq_one_letter_code
_entity_poly.pdbx_strand_id
1 'polypeptide(L)'
;TEEGLRRAHLTAARLNSSLGALPLMYGNEIDLMPETGEAIKQMAQAVDEAEDYVHFEFYIVAYDQTSAPLFDALLRAHERGVTVRVLIDHIGSLGFPGYSKLVKMLDESGIDWHRSLPIRPWRGEYQRPDLRNHRKLLVVDGTLGFTGSLNIIDPSYNKRSNLRR
;
A
#
# COMPACT_ATOMS: atom_id res chain seq x y z
N THR A 1 -14.10 -20.30 26.70
CA THR A 1 -13.05 -21.03 27.44
C THR A 1 -11.75 -20.92 26.66
N GLU A 2 -10.62 -20.95 27.35
CA GLU A 2 -9.27 -20.94 26.75
C GLU A 2 -9.09 -22.06 25.70
N GLU A 3 -9.75 -23.20 25.94
CA GLU A 3 -9.83 -24.34 25.03
C GLU A 3 -10.56 -24.04 23.70
N GLY A 4 -11.61 -23.21 23.74
CA GLY A 4 -12.33 -22.76 22.54
C GLY A 4 -11.48 -21.83 21.66
N LEU A 5 -10.73 -20.91 22.29
CA LEU A 5 -9.78 -20.03 21.61
C LEU A 5 -8.66 -20.84 20.94
N ARG A 6 -8.10 -21.83 21.64
CA ARG A 6 -7.07 -22.72 21.10
C ARG A 6 -7.56 -23.53 19.89
N ARG A 7 -8.80 -24.03 19.94
CA ARG A 7 -9.42 -24.76 18.82
C ARG A 7 -9.62 -23.86 17.59
N ALA A 8 -10.08 -22.63 17.78
CA ALA A 8 -10.25 -21.66 16.70
C ALA A 8 -8.92 -21.33 16.00
N HIS A 9 -7.85 -21.11 16.77
CA HIS A 9 -6.51 -20.86 16.21
C HIS A 9 -5.98 -22.05 15.41
N LEU A 10 -6.16 -23.28 15.91
CA LEU A 10 -5.75 -24.49 15.20
C LEU A 10 -6.54 -24.69 13.90
N THR A 11 -7.84 -24.39 13.90
CA THR A 11 -8.66 -24.43 12.69
C THR A 11 -8.20 -23.37 11.68
N ALA A 12 -7.99 -22.12 12.11
CA ALA A 12 -7.49 -21.06 11.24
C ALA A 12 -6.12 -21.39 10.66
N ALA A 13 -5.19 -21.90 11.48
CA ALA A 13 -3.87 -22.34 11.05
C ALA A 13 -3.95 -23.48 10.02
N ARG A 14 -4.81 -24.49 10.26
CA ARG A 14 -5.04 -25.58 9.29
C ARG A 14 -5.60 -25.07 7.98
N LEU A 15 -6.65 -24.25 8.02
CA LEU A 15 -7.26 -23.67 6.83
C LEU A 15 -6.25 -22.83 6.05
N ASN A 16 -5.43 -22.02 6.73
CA ASN A 16 -4.38 -21.25 6.07
C ASN A 16 -3.35 -22.17 5.39
N SER A 17 -2.89 -23.22 6.08
CA SER A 17 -1.92 -24.17 5.52
C SER A 17 -2.47 -25.05 4.38
N SER A 18 -3.77 -25.37 4.40
CA SER A 18 -4.38 -26.29 3.43
C SER A 18 -5.04 -25.59 2.24
N LEU A 19 -5.46 -24.33 2.40
CA LEU A 19 -6.14 -23.53 1.37
C LEU A 19 -5.28 -22.36 0.87
N GLY A 20 -4.28 -21.93 1.64
CA GLY A 20 -3.34 -20.89 1.25
C GLY A 20 -2.17 -21.44 0.45
N ALA A 21 -1.60 -20.59 -0.41
CA ALA A 21 -0.39 -20.92 -1.17
C ALA A 21 0.92 -20.65 -0.41
N LEU A 22 0.83 -20.12 0.83
CA LEU A 22 1.99 -19.73 1.64
C LEU A 22 1.97 -20.47 3.00
N PRO A 23 3.11 -21.04 3.42
CA PRO A 23 3.21 -21.72 4.70
C PRO A 23 3.05 -20.73 5.87
N LEU A 24 2.62 -21.23 7.03
CA LEU A 24 2.70 -20.47 8.27
C LEU A 24 4.16 -20.33 8.68
N MET A 25 4.62 -19.09 8.77
CA MET A 25 5.98 -18.76 9.21
C MET A 25 5.96 -18.37 10.69
N TYR A 26 6.94 -18.88 11.44
CA TYR A 26 7.17 -18.50 12.84
C TYR A 26 8.21 -17.38 12.93
N GLY A 27 8.33 -16.76 14.10
CA GLY A 27 9.32 -15.70 14.35
C GLY A 27 8.92 -14.32 13.85
N ASN A 28 7.65 -14.13 13.50
CA ASN A 28 7.10 -12.82 13.13
C ASN A 28 6.61 -12.09 14.38
N GLU A 29 6.85 -10.77 14.42
CA GLU A 29 6.21 -9.84 15.34
C GLU A 29 5.12 -9.07 14.58
N ILE A 30 4.02 -8.76 15.25
CA ILE A 30 2.90 -8.02 14.66
C ILE A 30 2.56 -6.88 15.61
N ASP A 31 2.60 -5.66 15.09
CA ASP A 31 2.07 -4.48 15.75
C ASP A 31 0.79 -3.99 15.03
N LEU A 32 -0.21 -3.59 15.80
CA LEU A 32 -1.49 -3.12 15.30
C LEU A 32 -1.53 -1.59 15.34
N MET A 33 -1.68 -0.98 14.18
CA MET A 33 -1.72 0.48 14.03
C MET A 33 -3.17 0.94 13.78
N PRO A 34 -3.90 1.41 14.81
CA PRO A 34 -5.28 1.85 14.65
C PRO A 34 -5.40 3.21 13.97
N GLU A 35 -4.38 4.06 14.10
CA GLU A 35 -4.41 5.44 13.62
C GLU A 35 -3.71 5.57 12.27
N THR A 36 -4.47 5.98 11.24
CA THR A 36 -4.00 6.18 9.87
C THR A 36 -2.76 7.07 9.77
N GLY A 37 -2.80 8.23 10.42
CA GLY A 37 -1.72 9.20 10.32
C GLY A 37 -0.41 8.68 10.92
N GLU A 38 -0.50 7.92 12.00
CA GLU A 38 0.68 7.31 12.62
C GLU A 38 1.22 6.14 11.80
N ALA A 39 0.33 5.30 11.25
CA ALA A 39 0.73 4.23 10.34
C ALA A 39 1.51 4.76 9.12
N ILE A 40 1.05 5.87 8.51
CA ILE A 40 1.73 6.47 7.36
C ILE A 40 3.10 7.05 7.76
N LYS A 41 3.24 7.64 8.96
CA LYS A 41 4.53 8.11 9.46
C LYS A 41 5.52 6.96 9.70
N GLN A 42 5.06 5.86 10.31
CA GLN A 42 5.90 4.68 10.51
C GLN A 42 6.32 4.04 9.18
N MET A 43 5.40 3.97 8.21
CA MET A 43 5.74 3.57 6.83
C MET A 43 6.82 4.48 6.24
N ALA A 44 6.68 5.80 6.39
CA ALA A 44 7.66 6.76 5.87
C ALA A 44 9.03 6.60 6.52
N GLN A 45 9.06 6.43 7.85
CA GLN A 45 10.30 6.17 8.59
C GLN A 45 10.98 4.89 8.12
N ALA A 46 10.23 3.79 7.98
CA ALA A 46 10.77 2.53 7.47
C ALA A 46 11.38 2.68 6.07
N VAL A 47 10.75 3.48 5.19
CA VAL A 47 11.28 3.77 3.85
C VAL A 47 12.53 4.66 3.90
N ASP A 48 12.61 5.59 4.84
CA ASP A 48 13.81 6.39 5.06
C ASP A 48 14.99 5.56 5.59
N GLU A 49 14.72 4.49 6.33
CA GLU A 49 15.71 3.54 6.85
C GLU A 49 16.08 2.43 5.85
N ALA A 50 15.33 2.28 4.74
CA ALA A 50 15.55 1.22 3.75
C ALA A 50 16.94 1.29 3.10
N GLU A 51 17.56 0.12 2.92
CA GLU A 51 18.92 -0.04 2.37
C GLU A 51 18.93 -0.70 0.97
N ASP A 52 18.08 -1.69 0.72
CA ASP A 52 18.11 -2.51 -0.51
C ASP A 52 16.96 -2.18 -1.46
N TYR A 53 15.71 -2.33 -0.99
CA TYR A 53 14.53 -2.11 -1.81
C TYR A 53 13.26 -1.79 -1.03
N VAL A 54 12.37 -1.06 -1.71
CA VAL A 54 11.01 -0.78 -1.25
C VAL A 54 10.01 -1.18 -2.33
N HIS A 55 9.00 -1.96 -1.96
CA HIS A 55 7.87 -2.29 -2.83
C HIS A 55 6.59 -1.72 -2.24
N PHE A 56 5.97 -0.82 -2.98
CA PHE A 56 4.74 -0.14 -2.61
C PHE A 56 3.61 -0.61 -3.53
N GLU A 57 2.54 -1.15 -2.97
CA GLU A 57 1.33 -1.55 -3.71
C GLU A 57 0.07 -1.10 -2.97
N PHE A 58 -0.70 -0.16 -3.53
CA PHE A 58 -1.94 0.32 -2.91
C PHE A 58 -3.07 0.58 -3.91
N TYR A 59 -4.30 0.35 -3.44
CA TYR A 59 -5.53 0.53 -4.22
C TYR A 59 -5.89 2.02 -4.43
N ILE A 60 -6.02 2.78 -3.34
CA ILE A 60 -6.32 4.22 -3.40
C ILE A 60 -5.15 5.00 -2.83
N VAL A 61 -4.69 5.97 -3.62
CA VAL A 61 -3.62 6.88 -3.26
C VAL A 61 -3.91 8.28 -3.79
N ALA A 62 -3.50 9.30 -3.05
CA ALA A 62 -3.39 10.65 -3.58
C ALA A 62 -2.32 11.41 -2.81
N TYR A 63 -1.66 12.38 -3.44
CA TYR A 63 -0.70 13.24 -2.75
C TYR A 63 -1.42 14.37 -2.01
N ASP A 64 -1.41 14.33 -0.68
CA ASP A 64 -1.97 15.33 0.23
C ASP A 64 -1.11 15.47 1.51
N GLN A 65 -1.58 16.25 2.48
CA GLN A 65 -0.81 16.49 3.72
C GLN A 65 -0.57 15.21 4.53
N THR A 66 -1.52 14.27 4.49
CA THR A 66 -1.46 13.02 5.24
C THR A 66 -0.50 12.03 4.56
N SER A 67 -0.54 11.93 3.23
CA SER A 67 0.28 10.98 2.47
C SER A 67 1.65 11.48 2.04
N ALA A 68 1.87 12.81 1.99
CA ALA A 68 3.12 13.41 1.55
C ALA A 68 4.37 12.83 2.24
N PRO A 69 4.40 12.62 3.57
CA PRO A 69 5.59 12.08 4.23
C PRO A 69 6.07 10.75 3.62
N LEU A 70 5.15 9.86 3.27
CA LEU A 70 5.48 8.56 2.70
C LEU A 70 5.95 8.67 1.24
N PHE A 71 5.28 9.48 0.42
CA PHE A 71 5.73 9.68 -0.96
C PHE A 71 7.07 10.40 -1.05
N ASP A 72 7.28 11.40 -0.19
CA ASP A 72 8.56 12.10 -0.11
C ASP A 72 9.67 11.16 0.39
N ALA A 73 9.38 10.23 1.31
CA ALA A 73 10.32 9.19 1.73
C ALA A 73 10.68 8.23 0.58
N LEU A 74 9.71 7.81 -0.24
CA LEU A 74 9.96 6.97 -1.42
C LEU A 74 10.89 7.67 -2.43
N LEU A 75 10.70 8.97 -2.66
CA LEU A 75 11.60 9.78 -3.49
C LEU A 75 13.01 9.83 -2.90
N ARG A 76 13.14 10.16 -1.61
CA ARG A 76 14.44 10.18 -0.93
C ARG A 76 15.14 8.82 -0.98
N ALA A 77 14.42 7.73 -0.79
CA ALA A 77 14.98 6.38 -0.88
C ALA A 77 15.53 6.10 -2.28
N HIS A 78 14.76 6.44 -3.32
CA HIS A 78 15.20 6.32 -4.70
C HIS A 78 16.47 7.15 -4.98
N GLU A 79 16.53 8.39 -4.50
CA GLU A 79 17.71 9.28 -4.64
C GLU A 79 18.95 8.72 -3.93
N ARG A 80 18.78 7.99 -2.82
CA ARG A 80 19.86 7.27 -2.13
C ARG A 80 20.36 6.04 -2.90
N GLY A 81 19.66 5.62 -3.96
CA GLY A 81 19.99 4.43 -4.75
C GLY A 81 19.23 3.16 -4.34
N VAL A 82 18.28 3.27 -3.41
CA VAL A 82 17.41 2.14 -3.03
C VAL A 82 16.50 1.79 -4.21
N THR A 83 16.29 0.49 -4.46
CA THR A 83 15.38 0.05 -5.51
C THR A 83 13.93 0.27 -5.09
N VAL A 84 13.30 1.33 -5.59
CA VAL A 84 11.90 1.64 -5.29
C VAL A 84 11.00 1.22 -6.45
N ARG A 85 9.98 0.40 -6.15
CA ARG A 85 8.94 -0.02 -7.11
C ARG A 85 7.56 0.35 -6.59
N VAL A 86 6.78 1.03 -7.42
CA VAL A 86 5.46 1.55 -7.05
C VAL A 86 4.38 0.96 -7.97
N LEU A 87 3.40 0.30 -7.41
CA LEU A 87 2.26 -0.26 -8.13
C LEU A 87 0.95 0.31 -7.58
N ILE A 88 0.20 1.02 -8.41
CA ILE A 88 -1.05 1.68 -7.99
C ILE A 88 -2.21 1.15 -8.82
N ASP A 89 -3.35 0.82 -8.22
CA ASP A 89 -4.54 0.46 -9.02
C ASP A 89 -4.95 1.60 -9.95
N HIS A 90 -5.17 1.29 -11.23
CA HIS A 90 -5.44 2.34 -12.21
C HIS A 90 -6.72 3.12 -11.90
N ILE A 91 -7.80 2.46 -11.47
CA ILE A 91 -9.11 3.12 -11.34
C ILE A 91 -9.30 3.72 -9.96
N GLY A 92 -8.82 3.06 -8.91
CA GLY A 92 -9.12 3.41 -7.52
C GLY A 92 -8.94 4.89 -7.20
N SER A 93 -7.94 5.53 -7.82
CA SER A 93 -7.53 6.89 -7.49
C SER A 93 -8.01 8.00 -8.46
N LEU A 94 -8.64 7.67 -9.60
CA LEU A 94 -8.91 8.60 -10.72
C LEU A 94 -9.81 9.82 -10.39
N GLY A 95 -10.47 9.84 -9.23
CA GLY A 95 -11.38 10.92 -8.82
C GLY A 95 -10.94 11.71 -7.59
N PHE A 96 -9.79 11.41 -6.99
CA PHE A 96 -9.39 12.06 -5.74
C PHE A 96 -8.46 13.26 -6.00
N PRO A 97 -8.70 14.41 -5.33
CA PRO A 97 -7.76 15.53 -5.34
C PRO A 97 -6.36 15.06 -4.91
N GLY A 98 -5.33 15.48 -5.65
CA GLY A 98 -3.94 15.10 -5.38
C GLY A 98 -3.43 13.90 -6.20
N TYR A 99 -4.31 13.10 -6.82
CA TYR A 99 -3.86 11.96 -7.63
C TYR A 99 -3.11 12.40 -8.90
N SER A 100 -3.59 13.42 -9.62
CA SER A 100 -2.89 13.94 -10.80
C SER A 100 -1.51 14.51 -10.46
N LYS A 101 -1.39 15.16 -9.29
CA LYS A 101 -0.10 15.64 -8.77
C LYS A 101 0.84 14.47 -8.47
N LEU A 102 0.34 13.42 -7.81
CA LEU A 102 1.11 12.21 -7.52
C LEU A 102 1.64 11.56 -8.79
N VAL A 103 0.79 11.38 -9.81
CA VAL A 103 1.18 10.79 -11.09
C VAL A 103 2.30 11.59 -11.74
N LYS A 104 2.16 12.93 -11.81
CA LYS A 104 3.19 13.80 -12.36
C LYS A 104 4.52 13.67 -11.62
N MET A 105 4.47 13.65 -10.28
CA MET A 105 5.65 13.50 -9.43
C MET A 105 6.34 12.15 -9.68
N LEU A 106 5.60 11.05 -9.79
CA LEU A 106 6.15 9.73 -10.09
C LEU A 106 6.75 9.69 -11.50
N ASP A 107 6.07 10.25 -12.50
CA ASP A 107 6.56 10.35 -13.89
C ASP A 107 7.89 11.16 -13.97
N GLU A 108 8.07 12.16 -13.11
CA GLU A 108 9.27 13.01 -13.07
C GLU A 108 10.40 12.44 -12.19
N SER A 109 10.11 11.46 -11.32
CA SER A 109 11.04 10.98 -10.28
C SER A 109 12.10 9.99 -10.74
N GLY A 110 11.86 9.27 -11.84
CA GLY A 110 12.68 8.11 -12.25
C GLY A 110 12.39 6.81 -11.50
N ILE A 111 11.47 6.80 -10.52
CA ILE A 111 11.01 5.58 -9.85
C ILE A 111 10.34 4.64 -10.86
N ASP A 112 10.63 3.34 -10.73
CA ASP A 112 9.95 2.28 -11.47
C ASP A 112 8.51 2.14 -10.98
N TRP A 113 7.58 2.85 -11.63
CA TRP A 113 6.19 2.87 -11.23
C TRP A 113 5.23 2.45 -12.34
N HIS A 114 4.20 1.71 -11.95
CA HIS A 114 3.20 1.17 -12.86
C HIS A 114 1.79 1.28 -12.31
N ARG A 115 0.83 1.24 -13.22
CA ARG A 115 -0.58 1.07 -12.89
C ARG A 115 -0.95 -0.41 -12.93
N SER A 116 -1.52 -0.94 -11.86
CA SER A 116 -2.10 -2.27 -11.84
C SER A 116 -3.42 -2.30 -12.60
N LEU A 117 -3.68 -3.40 -13.31
CA LEU A 117 -4.89 -3.65 -14.09
C LEU A 117 -5.31 -2.45 -14.97
N PRO A 118 -4.41 -1.99 -15.87
CA PRO A 118 -4.64 -0.75 -16.56
C PRO A 118 -5.76 -0.88 -17.59
N ILE A 119 -6.67 0.11 -17.61
CA ILE A 119 -7.71 0.27 -18.62
C ILE A 119 -7.44 1.56 -19.40
N ARG A 120 -6.68 1.42 -20.49
CA ARG A 120 -6.37 2.49 -21.44
C ARG A 120 -6.67 1.96 -22.85
N PRO A 121 -7.95 1.87 -23.27
CA PRO A 121 -8.30 1.32 -24.59
C PRO A 121 -7.57 2.00 -25.74
N TRP A 122 -7.31 3.31 -25.62
CA TRP A 122 -6.55 4.10 -26.59
C TRP A 122 -5.06 3.73 -26.69
N ARG A 123 -4.53 2.95 -25.73
CA ARG A 123 -3.16 2.38 -25.75
C ARG A 123 -3.16 0.87 -25.96
N GLY A 124 -4.30 0.27 -26.35
CA GLY A 124 -4.42 -1.18 -26.52
C GLY A 124 -4.47 -1.96 -25.20
N GLU A 125 -4.64 -1.28 -24.07
CA GLU A 125 -4.71 -1.92 -22.75
C GLU A 125 -6.15 -2.02 -22.29
N TYR A 126 -6.68 -3.24 -22.24
CA TYR A 126 -8.03 -3.51 -21.77
C TYR A 126 -8.02 -4.63 -20.75
N GLN A 127 -8.44 -4.30 -19.54
CA GLN A 127 -8.67 -5.24 -18.45
C GLN A 127 -10.12 -5.12 -17.99
N ARG A 128 -10.63 -6.15 -17.34
CA ARG A 128 -11.98 -6.14 -16.74
C ARG A 128 -12.10 -5.00 -15.71
N PRO A 129 -12.99 -4.01 -15.91
CA PRO A 129 -13.15 -2.89 -14.99
C PRO A 129 -13.60 -3.30 -13.59
N ASP A 130 -14.35 -4.40 -13.50
CA ASP A 130 -14.83 -4.96 -12.24
C ASP A 130 -13.73 -5.67 -11.43
N LEU A 131 -12.63 -6.07 -12.06
CA LEU A 131 -11.47 -6.64 -11.37
C LEU A 131 -10.51 -5.53 -11.00
N ARG A 132 -10.34 -5.22 -9.72
CA ARG A 132 -9.41 -4.20 -9.22
C ARG A 132 -8.44 -4.80 -8.21
N ASN A 133 -7.25 -4.23 -8.10
CA ASN A 133 -6.24 -4.71 -7.18
C ASN A 133 -6.38 -4.03 -5.81
N HIS A 134 -7.01 -4.72 -4.87
CA HIS A 134 -7.29 -4.19 -3.53
C HIS A 134 -6.17 -4.40 -2.52
N ARG A 135 -5.03 -4.97 -2.94
CA ARG A 135 -3.85 -5.16 -2.08
C ARG A 135 -3.31 -3.81 -1.60
N LYS A 136 -2.78 -3.84 -0.38
CA LYS A 136 -2.22 -2.73 0.38
C LYS A 136 -1.00 -3.28 1.07
N LEU A 137 0.15 -3.09 0.44
CA LEU A 137 1.41 -3.67 0.84
C LEU A 137 2.49 -2.61 0.74
N LEU A 138 3.27 -2.47 1.80
CA LEU A 138 4.59 -1.86 1.75
C LEU A 138 5.56 -2.91 2.25
N VAL A 139 6.56 -3.26 1.44
CA VAL A 139 7.63 -4.18 1.83
C VAL A 139 8.95 -3.43 1.78
N VAL A 140 9.72 -3.49 2.86
CA VAL A 140 11.03 -2.87 3.01
C VAL A 140 12.06 -3.95 3.27
N ASP A 141 13.06 -4.03 2.39
CA ASP A 141 14.22 -4.93 2.45
C ASP A 141 13.91 -6.42 2.68
N GLY A 142 12.65 -6.83 2.44
CA GLY A 142 12.17 -8.19 2.65
C GLY A 142 12.04 -8.62 4.11
N THR A 143 12.23 -7.69 5.06
CA THR A 143 12.22 -7.98 6.50
C THR A 143 11.07 -7.28 7.23
N LEU A 144 10.62 -6.13 6.72
CA LEU A 144 9.51 -5.37 7.29
C LEU A 144 8.37 -5.21 6.27
N GLY A 145 7.14 -5.43 6.73
CA GLY A 145 5.95 -5.37 5.89
C GLY A 145 4.79 -4.64 6.59
N PHE A 146 4.14 -3.75 5.86
CA PHE A 146 2.88 -3.13 6.29
C PHE A 146 1.73 -3.62 5.42
N THR A 147 0.61 -3.97 6.06
CA THR A 147 -0.62 -4.35 5.36
C THR A 147 -1.85 -4.01 6.20
N GLY A 148 -3.02 -4.03 5.57
CA GLY A 148 -4.29 -3.75 6.23
C GLY A 148 -5.34 -3.20 5.28
N SER A 149 -6.29 -2.45 5.83
CA SER A 149 -7.37 -1.80 5.07
C SER A 149 -7.08 -0.36 4.68
N LEU A 150 -5.93 0.18 5.10
CA LEU A 150 -5.57 1.58 4.94
C LEU A 150 -5.27 1.97 3.48
N ASN A 151 -5.83 3.10 3.03
CA ASN A 151 -5.44 3.75 1.78
C ASN A 151 -4.46 4.88 2.06
N ILE A 152 -3.61 5.25 1.09
CA ILE A 152 -2.59 6.28 1.25
C ILE A 152 -3.15 7.62 0.75
N ILE A 153 -4.09 8.15 1.53
CA ILE A 153 -4.81 9.40 1.29
C ILE A 153 -5.39 9.86 2.64
N ASP A 154 -5.65 11.17 2.77
CA ASP A 154 -6.40 11.72 3.88
C ASP A 154 -7.71 10.94 4.15
N PRO A 155 -8.09 10.67 5.42
CA PRO A 155 -9.30 9.92 5.76
C PRO A 155 -10.60 10.54 5.23
N SER A 156 -10.62 11.86 5.01
CA SER A 156 -11.75 12.55 4.37
C SER A 156 -11.83 12.29 2.86
N TYR A 157 -10.83 11.63 2.26
CA TYR A 157 -10.62 11.49 0.82
C TYR A 157 -10.58 12.85 0.08
N ASN A 158 -10.33 13.94 0.82
CA ASN A 158 -10.40 15.32 0.36
C ASN A 158 -11.73 15.67 -0.34
N LYS A 159 -12.83 14.98 0.02
CA LYS A 159 -14.17 15.24 -0.52
C LYS A 159 -14.88 16.31 0.30
N ARG A 160 -15.45 17.32 -0.38
CA ARG A 160 -16.22 18.42 0.26
C ARG A 160 -17.32 17.93 1.22
N SER A 161 -17.95 16.80 0.92
CA SER A 161 -18.98 16.20 1.79
C SER A 161 -18.44 15.67 3.11
N ASN A 162 -17.17 15.22 3.13
CA ASN A 162 -16.54 14.59 4.27
C ASN A 162 -15.85 15.62 5.17
N LEU A 163 -15.33 16.70 4.59
CA LEU A 163 -14.73 17.83 5.33
C LEU A 163 -15.75 18.68 6.11
N ARG A 164 -17.05 18.49 5.86
CA ARG A 164 -18.15 19.19 6.56
C ARG A 164 -18.69 18.42 7.77
N ARG A 165 -18.11 17.25 8.07
CA ARG A 165 -18.44 16.43 9.24
C ARG A 165 -17.40 16.62 10.32
#